data_AF-A0A0B7FCK5-F1
#
_entry.id   AF-A0A0B7FCK5-F1
#
_cell.length_a   1.000
_cell.length_b   1.000
_cell.length_c   1.000
_cell.angle_alpha   90.00
_cell.angle_beta   90.00
_cell.angle_gamma   90.00
#
_symmetry.space_group_name_H-M   'P 1'
#
loop_
_entity.id
_entity.type
_entity.pdbx_description
1 polymer ?
#
loop_
_entity_poly.entity_id
_entity_poly.type
_entity_poly.pdbx_seq_one_letter_code
_entity_poly.pdbx_strand_id
1 'polypeptide(L)'
;MAPTSPSRPKSTLKGKGRMNTSGDGDLFPLLTYRHIHGQNLGVHNPMRVIALCDNDAFYASCERVRLSIDPEQPLVVQQWTNLIAVNYPARKFGITRHESYRSQRQGRNAQT
;
A
#
# COMPACT_ATOMS: atom_id res chain seq x y z
N MET A 1 13.80 30.21 47.58
CA MET A 1 14.45 30.80 46.40
C MET A 1 14.07 29.96 45.20
N ALA A 2 13.41 30.53 44.18
CA ALA A 2 13.02 29.78 42.99
C ALA A 2 14.26 29.52 42.10
N PRO A 3 14.41 28.34 41.49
CA PRO A 3 15.49 28.10 40.55
C PRO A 3 15.32 28.97 39.31
N THR A 4 16.37 29.69 38.93
CA THR A 4 16.40 30.52 37.72
C THR A 4 16.32 29.64 36.48
N SER A 5 15.28 29.80 35.68
CA SER A 5 15.13 29.11 34.40
C SER A 5 16.30 29.42 33.45
N PRO A 6 16.87 28.42 32.76
CA PRO A 6 17.93 28.67 31.79
C PRO A 6 17.41 29.49 30.60
N SER A 7 18.23 30.41 30.11
CA SER A 7 17.89 31.29 29.00
C SER A 7 17.61 30.51 27.72
N ARG A 8 16.46 30.78 27.08
CA ARG A 8 16.05 30.19 25.80
C ARG A 8 17.15 30.41 24.74
N PRO A 9 17.72 29.35 24.12
CA PRO A 9 18.65 29.55 23.03
C PRO A 9 17.93 30.24 21.87
N LYS A 10 18.52 31.33 21.36
CA LYS A 10 18.00 32.06 20.21
C LYS A 10 17.97 31.11 19.01
N SER A 11 16.78 30.79 18.51
CA SER A 11 16.63 30.03 17.28
C SER A 11 17.16 30.86 16.11
N THR A 12 18.35 30.54 15.62
CA THR A 12 18.86 31.02 14.34
C THR A 12 18.23 30.23 13.20
N LEU A 13 16.90 30.30 13.08
CA LEU A 13 16.23 29.84 11.86
C LEU A 13 16.35 30.95 10.81
N LYS A 14 17.57 31.10 10.27
CA LYS A 14 17.82 31.90 9.07
C LYS A 14 17.28 31.07 7.90
N GLY A 15 16.08 31.41 7.45
CA GLY A 15 15.48 30.80 6.27
C GLY A 15 16.38 30.99 5.05
N LYS A 16 16.97 29.89 4.58
CA LYS A 16 17.21 29.50 3.16
C LYS A 16 18.01 28.18 3.16
N GLY A 17 17.43 27.11 3.68
CA GLY A 17 18.00 25.77 3.54
C GLY A 17 17.72 25.27 2.13
N ARG A 18 18.77 25.00 1.35
CA ARG A 18 18.64 24.29 0.06
C ARG A 18 17.94 22.95 0.33
N MET A 19 16.97 22.61 -0.51
CA MET A 19 16.39 21.26 -0.55
C MET A 19 17.53 20.25 -0.71
N ASN A 20 17.74 19.40 0.29
CA ASN A 20 18.76 18.37 0.22
C ASN A 20 18.37 17.41 -0.91
N THR A 21 19.25 17.25 -1.90
CA THR A 21 19.07 16.44 -3.13
C THR A 21 19.24 14.94 -2.89
N SER A 22 18.94 14.48 -1.68
CA SER A 22 19.02 13.06 -1.30
C SER A 22 17.63 12.68 -0.82
N GLY A 23 16.93 11.84 -1.58
CA GLY A 23 15.55 11.42 -1.33
C GLY A 23 15.30 10.67 -0.01
N ASP A 24 16.30 10.61 0.87
CA ASP A 24 16.30 9.86 2.11
C ASP A 24 16.05 10.75 3.35
N GLY A 25 15.93 12.07 3.18
CA GLY A 25 15.73 13.02 4.29
C GLY A 25 14.43 12.82 5.09
N ASP A 26 13.42 12.20 4.46
CA ASP A 26 12.12 11.93 5.07
C ASP A 26 12.06 10.57 5.79
N LEU A 27 13.02 9.66 5.54
CA LEU A 27 13.01 8.31 6.12
C LEU A 27 13.39 8.32 7.60
N PHE A 28 14.21 9.29 8.05
CA PHE A 28 14.71 9.39 9.41
C PHE A 28 14.61 10.83 9.95
N PRO A 29 13.39 11.33 10.23
CA PRO A 29 13.21 12.68 10.73
C PRO A 29 13.74 12.83 12.17
N LEU A 30 14.24 14.03 12.51
CA LEU A 30 14.60 14.35 13.89
C LEU A 30 13.35 14.40 14.77
N LEU A 31 13.23 13.41 15.66
CA LEU A 31 12.14 13.33 16.62
C LEU A 31 12.42 14.25 17.81
N THR A 32 11.41 15.02 18.21
CA THR A 32 11.50 15.94 19.35
C THR A 32 10.36 15.66 20.32
N TYR A 33 10.53 16.07 21.59
CA TYR A 33 9.48 15.95 22.61
C TYR A 33 8.16 16.61 22.20
N ARG A 34 8.23 17.68 21.39
CA ARG A 34 7.07 18.37 20.80
C ARG A 34 6.26 17.46 19.87
N HIS A 35 6.89 16.54 19.16
CA HIS A 35 6.19 15.59 18.28
C HIS A 35 5.43 14.52 19.08
N ILE A 36 5.89 14.18 20.29
CA ILE A 36 5.24 13.21 21.19
C ILE A 36 4.05 13.86 21.93
N HIS A 37 4.23 15.10 22.41
CA HIS A 37 3.21 15.80 23.21
C HIS A 37 2.22 16.59 22.37
N GLY A 38 2.56 16.84 21.11
CA GLY A 38 1.69 17.53 20.17
C GLY A 38 0.54 16.62 19.76
N GLN A 39 -0.69 17.10 19.91
CA GLN A 39 -1.90 16.43 19.41
C GLN A 39 -2.06 16.54 17.88
N ASN A 40 -1.04 17.03 17.17
CA ASN A 40 -1.13 17.26 15.73
C ASN A 40 -0.79 15.97 14.95
N LEU A 41 -1.82 15.21 14.57
CA LEU A 41 -1.72 13.99 13.77
C LEU A 41 -1.71 14.27 12.24
N GLY A 42 -1.31 15.47 11.83
CA GLY A 42 -1.31 15.89 10.42
C GLY A 42 -0.29 15.15 9.56
N VAL A 43 -0.42 15.35 8.24
CA VAL A 43 0.41 14.68 7.21
C VAL A 43 1.91 15.00 7.30
N HIS A 44 2.29 16.08 7.97
CA HIS A 44 3.67 16.48 8.19
C HIS A 44 4.23 16.02 9.54
N ASN A 45 3.45 15.26 10.34
CA ASN A 45 3.97 14.74 11.60
C ASN A 45 5.01 13.63 11.30
N PRO A 46 6.27 13.79 11.74
CA PRO A 46 7.30 12.78 11.53
C PRO A 46 7.07 11.47 12.30
N MET A 47 6.17 11.45 13.29
CA MET A 47 5.73 10.25 14.02
C MET A 47 4.56 9.51 13.36
N ARG A 48 4.13 9.93 12.16
CA ARG A 48 2.97 9.33 11.49
C ARG A 48 3.27 7.88 11.09
N VAL A 49 2.39 6.97 11.50
CA VAL A 49 2.37 5.58 11.03
C VAL A 49 1.41 5.48 9.84
N ILE A 50 1.87 4.92 8.72
CA ILE A 50 1.08 4.76 7.50
C ILE A 50 0.87 3.26 7.27
N ALA A 51 -0.38 2.84 7.12
CA ALA A 51 -0.74 1.50 6.68
C ALA A 51 -1.33 1.56 5.27
N LEU A 52 -0.84 0.72 4.37
CA LEU A 52 -1.44 0.47 3.06
C LEU A 52 -2.23 -0.84 3.14
N CYS A 53 -3.53 -0.78 2.89
CA CYS A 53 -4.39 -1.97 2.83
C CYS A 53 -4.78 -2.23 1.38
N ASP A 54 -4.51 -3.44 0.89
CA ASP A 54 -4.89 -3.90 -0.44
C ASP A 54 -5.81 -5.12 -0.32
N ASN A 55 -6.77 -5.27 -1.24
CA ASN A 55 -7.70 -6.38 -1.24
C ASN A 55 -7.24 -7.48 -2.19
N ASP A 56 -7.06 -8.67 -1.63
CA ASP A 56 -6.68 -9.88 -2.36
C ASP A 56 -7.63 -10.20 -3.52
N ALA A 57 -7.07 -10.16 -4.74
CA ALA A 57 -7.78 -10.45 -5.99
C ALA A 57 -9.17 -9.78 -6.05
N PHE A 58 -9.24 -8.49 -5.71
CA PHE A 58 -10.48 -7.73 -5.45
C PHE A 58 -11.69 -8.10 -6.32
N TYR A 59 -11.60 -7.97 -7.66
CA TYR A 59 -12.74 -8.29 -8.52
C TYR A 59 -13.17 -9.76 -8.44
N ALA A 60 -12.25 -10.71 -8.29
CA ALA A 60 -12.60 -12.11 -8.09
C ALA A 60 -13.28 -12.33 -6.73
N SER A 61 -12.86 -11.61 -5.70
CA SER A 61 -13.52 -11.63 -4.39
C SER A 61 -14.94 -11.07 -4.43
N CYS A 62 -15.18 -9.98 -5.18
CA CYS A 62 -16.52 -9.43 -5.41
C CYS A 62 -17.43 -10.45 -6.12
N GLU A 63 -16.94 -11.05 -7.21
CA GLU A 63 -17.71 -12.02 -8.00
C GLU A 63 -17.99 -13.31 -7.22
N ARG A 64 -17.04 -13.75 -6.39
CA ARG A 64 -17.23 -14.89 -5.48
C ARG A 64 -18.42 -14.65 -4.54
N VAL A 65 -18.49 -13.49 -3.88
CA VAL A 65 -19.59 -13.14 -2.98
C VAL A 65 -20.90 -13.01 -3.77
N ARG A 66 -20.87 -12.30 -4.90
CA ARG A 66 -22.04 -12.07 -5.76
C ARG A 66 -22.67 -13.38 -6.26
N LEU A 67 -21.84 -14.36 -6.61
CA LEU A 67 -22.26 -15.65 -7.16
C LEU A 67 -22.34 -16.77 -6.10
N SER A 68 -22.05 -16.48 -4.83
CA SER A 68 -21.99 -17.47 -3.75
C SER A 68 -21.09 -18.67 -4.08
N ILE A 69 -19.93 -18.38 -4.69
CA ILE A 69 -18.94 -19.40 -5.05
C ILE A 69 -18.06 -19.73 -3.84
N ASP A 70 -17.73 -21.00 -3.68
CA ASP A 70 -16.82 -21.48 -2.64
C ASP A 70 -15.43 -20.83 -2.77
N PRO A 71 -14.80 -20.34 -1.67
CA PRO A 71 -13.47 -19.73 -1.72
C PRO A 71 -12.38 -20.60 -2.35
N GLU A 72 -12.47 -21.93 -2.24
CA GLU A 72 -11.49 -22.85 -2.83
C GLU A 72 -11.72 -23.12 -4.31
N GLN A 73 -12.87 -22.73 -4.86
CA GLN A 73 -13.16 -22.93 -6.27
C GLN A 73 -12.34 -21.94 -7.14
N PRO A 74 -11.61 -22.44 -8.16
CA PRO A 74 -10.89 -21.57 -9.10
C PRO A 74 -11.83 -20.61 -9.84
N LEU A 75 -11.55 -19.31 -9.73
CA LEU A 75 -12.34 -18.24 -10.31
C LEU A 75 -11.43 -17.17 -10.93
N VAL A 76 -11.81 -16.75 -12.13
CA VAL A 76 -11.19 -15.64 -12.85
C VAL A 76 -12.25 -14.67 -13.33
N VAL A 77 -11.92 -13.38 -13.36
CA VAL A 77 -12.79 -12.33 -13.89
C VAL A 77 -12.22 -11.87 -15.23
N GLN A 78 -13.07 -11.92 -16.25
CA GLN A 78 -12.73 -11.45 -17.59
C GLN A 78 -13.29 -10.05 -17.84
N GLN A 79 -12.53 -9.25 -18.58
CA GLN A 79 -12.98 -8.02 -19.20
C GLN A 79 -12.62 -8.09 -20.68
N TRP A 80 -13.63 -8.06 -21.54
CA TRP A 80 -13.47 -8.30 -22.98
C TRP A 80 -12.77 -9.63 -23.26
N THR A 81 -11.56 -9.60 -23.82
CA THR A 81 -10.75 -10.76 -24.14
C THR A 81 -9.70 -11.10 -23.08
N ASN A 82 -9.54 -10.27 -22.03
CA ASN A 82 -8.44 -10.33 -21.08
C ASN A 82 -8.91 -10.69 -19.67
N LEU A 83 -8.08 -11.39 -18.91
CA LEU A 83 -8.31 -11.68 -17.50
C LEU A 83 -7.84 -10.50 -16.63
N ILE A 84 -8.73 -9.94 -15.82
CA ILE A 84 -8.44 -8.76 -14.97
C ILE A 84 -8.26 -9.10 -13.49
N ALA A 85 -8.83 -10.22 -13.02
CA ALA A 85 -8.58 -10.73 -11.67
C ALA A 85 -8.57 -12.25 -11.66
N VAL A 86 -7.70 -12.81 -10.81
CA VAL A 86 -7.47 -14.25 -10.68
C VAL A 86 -7.36 -14.56 -9.19
N ASN A 87 -8.26 -15.41 -8.67
CA ASN A 87 -8.22 -15.83 -7.28
C ASN A 87 -7.05 -16.78 -7.01
N TYR A 88 -6.68 -16.94 -5.74
CA TYR A 88 -5.54 -17.77 -5.36
C TYR A 88 -5.64 -19.24 -5.81
N PRO A 89 -6.81 -19.92 -5.71
CA PRO A 89 -6.97 -21.27 -6.27
C PRO A 89 -6.71 -21.34 -7.78
N ALA A 90 -7.15 -20.36 -8.57
CA ALA A 90 -6.90 -20.32 -10.01
C ALA A 90 -5.41 -20.13 -10.36
N ARG A 91 -4.64 -19.43 -9.52
CA ARG A 91 -3.20 -19.23 -9.72
C ARG A 91 -2.40 -20.54 -9.64
N LYS A 92 -2.89 -21.55 -8.92
CA LYS A 92 -2.27 -22.88 -8.84
C LYS A 92 -2.22 -23.57 -10.22
N PHE A 93 -3.08 -23.16 -11.15
CA PHE A 93 -3.11 -23.64 -12.53
C PHE A 93 -2.22 -22.82 -13.48
N GLY A 94 -1.37 -21.93 -12.96
CA GLY A 94 -0.49 -21.09 -13.77
C GLY A 94 -1.21 -19.95 -14.50
N ILE A 95 -2.47 -19.66 -14.16
CA ILE A 95 -3.23 -18.57 -14.78
C ILE A 95 -2.78 -17.23 -14.20
N THR A 96 -2.46 -16.26 -15.07
CA THR A 96 -2.03 -14.93 -14.64
C THR A 96 -2.96 -13.82 -15.14
N ARG A 97 -2.81 -12.62 -14.57
CA ARG A 97 -3.57 -11.43 -15.01
C ARG A 97 -3.04 -10.95 -16.36
N HIS A 98 -3.91 -10.30 -17.15
CA HIS A 98 -3.64 -9.76 -18.49
C HIS A 98 -3.40 -10.80 -19.60
N GLU A 99 -3.58 -12.08 -19.30
CA GLU A 99 -3.64 -13.09 -20.36
C GLU A 99 -5.00 -13.11 -21.04
N SER A 100 -5.01 -13.54 -22.30
CA SER A 100 -6.26 -13.72 -23.02
C SER A 100 -6.95 -15.01 -22.59
N TYR A 101 -8.27 -14.96 -22.35
CA TYR A 101 -9.06 -16.14 -22.00
C TYR A 101 -8.97 -17.24 -23.08
N ARG A 102 -8.74 -16.87 -24.35
CA ARG A 102 -8.61 -17.82 -25.46
C ARG A 102 -7.35 -18.68 -25.33
N SER A 103 -6.22 -18.06 -24.99
CA SER A 103 -4.96 -18.77 -24.76
C SER A 103 -5.13 -19.82 -23.65
N GLN A 104 -5.75 -19.41 -22.54
CA GLN A 104 -5.96 -20.30 -21.41
C GLN A 104 -6.98 -21.43 -21.66
N ARG A 105 -8.03 -21.17 -22.45
CA ARG A 105 -8.95 -22.25 -22.87
C ARG A 105 -8.28 -23.27 -23.79
N GLN A 106 -7.41 -22.82 -24.70
CA GLN A 106 -6.73 -23.71 -25.64
C GLN A 106 -5.68 -24.58 -24.95
N GLY A 107 -4.90 -24.03 -24.02
CA GLY A 107 -3.95 -24.80 -23.20
C GLY A 107 -4.61 -25.93 -22.43
N ARG A 108 -5.84 -25.71 -21.92
CA ARG A 108 -6.60 -26.74 -21.20
C ARG A 108 -7.07 -27.91 -22.07
N ASN A 109 -7.38 -27.67 -23.34
CA ASN A 109 -7.83 -28.70 -24.28
C ASN A 109 -6.67 -29.51 -24.91
N ALA A 110 -5.45 -28.99 -24.84
CA ALA A 110 -4.25 -29.66 -25.36
C ALA A 110 -3.61 -30.63 -24.34
N GLN A 111 -4.06 -30.60 -23.08
CA GLN A 111 -3.46 -31.34 -21.96
C GLN A 111 -4.31 -32.54 -21.48
N THR A 112 -5.45 -32.80 -22.14
CA THR A 112 -6.34 -33.96 -21.96
C THR A 112 -6.29 -34.85 -23.18
#